data_AF-A0A9E3ELB0-F1
#
_entry.id   AF-A0A9E3ELB0-F1
#
_cell.length_a   1.000
_cell.length_b   1.000
_cell.length_c   1.000
_cell.angle_alpha   90.00
_cell.angle_beta   90.00
_cell.angle_gamma   90.00
#
_symmetry.space_group_name_H-M   'P 1'
#
loop_
_entity.id
_entity.type
_entity.pdbx_description
1 polymer ?
#
loop_
_entity_poly.entity_id
_entity_poly.type
_entity_poly.pdbx_seq_one_letter_code
_entity_poly.pdbx_strand_id
1 'polypeptide(L)'
;MRRFTGIQLLLIFVAVNIVMFLMLVTAMTSEHPWLARVLPGQFGAGVNSSGYWVFFALVLLVNAVTVVIAGLVLVLPALRDGAHTDEKRLARHLADRGGLSEDSKESVLTALRDDVTSARDQIALGRLILAGGAVFMVLAFAAVSISFARAIPQGQMFVAQNATTKINADVNLNDVEFFTVDQMARGLLLDAPAIYDWRVSPLANNPKNMLFTNFVFAFRTLLGAMALLLLATAVRRRLSKPAEPRASPSPE
;
A
#
# COMPACT_ATOMS: atom_id res chain seq x y z
N MET A 1 -23.50 -16.39 5.98
CA MET A 1 -22.40 -16.53 6.95
C MET A 1 -21.08 -15.98 6.37
N ARG A 2 -20.87 -14.65 6.34
CA ARG A 2 -19.64 -14.01 5.81
C ARG A 2 -19.05 -12.90 6.72
N ARG A 3 -19.49 -12.80 7.99
CA ARG A 3 -18.97 -11.80 8.97
C ARG A 3 -17.62 -12.17 9.58
N PHE A 4 -17.10 -13.37 9.34
CA PHE A 4 -15.93 -13.91 10.04
C PHE A 4 -14.59 -13.30 9.57
N THR A 5 -14.52 -12.73 8.37
CA THR A 5 -13.27 -12.27 7.76
C THR A 5 -12.75 -10.96 8.36
N GLY A 6 -13.62 -10.03 8.77
CA GLY A 6 -13.21 -8.71 9.27
C GLY A 6 -12.54 -8.76 10.65
N ILE A 7 -13.12 -9.53 11.58
CA ILE A 7 -12.56 -9.69 12.93
C ILE A 7 -11.24 -10.45 12.89
N GLN A 8 -11.13 -11.49 12.05
CA GLN A 8 -9.87 -12.23 11.88
C GLN A 8 -8.76 -11.35 11.31
N LEU A 9 -9.06 -10.50 10.31
CA LEU A 9 -8.10 -9.54 9.76
C LEU A 9 -7.64 -8.52 10.80
N LEU A 10 -8.58 -8.00 11.60
CA LEU A 10 -8.26 -7.09 12.70
C LEU A 10 -7.36 -7.77 13.76
N LEU A 11 -7.69 -9.01 14.14
CA LEU A 11 -6.89 -9.78 15.10
C LEU A 11 -5.49 -10.08 14.58
N ILE A 12 -5.35 -10.45 13.30
CA ILE A 12 -4.03 -10.65 12.67
C ILE A 12 -3.26 -9.33 12.67
N PHE A 13 -3.89 -8.22 12.30
CA PHE A 13 -3.26 -6.91 12.31
C PHE A 13 -2.79 -6.51 13.71
N VAL A 14 -3.64 -6.66 14.73
CA VAL A 14 -3.30 -6.40 16.13
C VAL A 14 -2.17 -7.31 16.60
N ALA A 15 -2.23 -8.61 16.29
CA ALA A 15 -1.18 -9.56 16.65
C ALA A 15 0.17 -9.19 16.02
N VAL A 16 0.20 -8.83 14.73
CA VAL A 16 1.42 -8.37 14.04
C VAL A 16 1.98 -7.12 14.71
N ASN A 17 1.14 -6.11 14.99
CA ASN A 17 1.60 -4.88 15.64
C ASN A 17 2.07 -5.11 17.09
N ILE A 18 1.42 -6.00 17.84
CA ILE A 18 1.87 -6.40 19.19
C ILE A 18 3.22 -7.08 19.12
N VAL A 19 3.41 -8.06 18.23
CA VAL A 19 4.69 -8.75 18.04
C VAL A 19 5.78 -7.74 17.67
N MET A 20 5.50 -6.81 16.77
CA MET A 20 6.43 -5.74 16.42
C MET A 20 6.77 -4.82 17.61
N PHE A 21 5.78 -4.46 18.43
CA PHE A 21 5.99 -3.63 19.61
C PHE A 21 6.81 -4.37 20.68
N LEU A 22 6.56 -5.66 20.88
CA LEU A 22 7.37 -6.50 21.77
C LEU A 22 8.80 -6.62 21.26
N MET A 23 8.99 -6.85 19.95
CA MET A 23 10.32 -6.83 19.33
C MET A 23 11.01 -5.48 19.51
N LEU A 24 10.28 -4.36 19.39
CA LEU A 24 10.78 -3.01 19.65
C LEU A 24 11.29 -2.85 21.08
N VAL A 25 10.45 -3.18 22.07
CA VAL A 25 10.81 -3.09 23.49
C VAL A 25 12.03 -3.96 23.79
N THR A 26 12.05 -5.20 23.28
CA THR A 26 13.16 -6.14 23.50
C THR A 26 14.44 -5.66 22.80
N ALA A 27 14.34 -5.05 21.62
CA ALA A 27 15.46 -4.47 20.90
C ALA A 27 16.10 -3.29 21.65
N MET A 28 15.29 -2.49 22.35
CA MET A 28 15.81 -1.34 23.11
C MET A 28 16.40 -1.72 24.48
N THR A 29 16.04 -2.88 25.05
CA THR A 29 16.44 -3.28 26.41
C THR A 29 17.59 -4.29 26.45
N SER A 30 17.92 -4.95 25.34
CA SER A 30 19.01 -5.93 25.29
C SER A 30 19.90 -5.80 24.06
N GLU A 31 21.16 -6.19 24.21
CA GLU A 31 22.08 -6.38 23.09
C GLU A 31 21.64 -7.62 22.30
N HIS A 32 21.64 -7.52 20.96
CA HIS A 32 21.21 -8.61 20.06
C HIS A 32 22.38 -9.07 19.18
N PRO A 33 23.25 -9.97 19.66
CA PRO A 33 24.42 -10.43 18.92
C PRO A 33 24.08 -11.12 17.60
N TRP A 34 22.90 -11.72 17.51
CA TRP A 34 22.42 -12.38 16.30
C TRP A 34 22.04 -11.38 15.21
N LEU A 35 21.47 -10.22 15.57
CA LEU A 35 21.14 -9.14 14.63
C LEU A 35 22.42 -8.56 14.03
N ALA A 36 23.47 -8.38 14.83
CA ALA A 36 24.78 -7.90 14.37
C ALA A 36 25.45 -8.79 13.32
N ARG A 37 25.04 -10.07 13.20
CA ARG A 37 25.56 -10.97 12.16
C ARG A 37 24.90 -10.77 10.79
N VAL A 38 23.68 -10.26 10.78
CA VAL A 38 22.83 -10.22 9.57
C VAL A 38 22.63 -8.79 9.08
N LEU A 39 22.55 -7.84 10.01
CA LEU A 39 22.30 -6.44 9.72
C LEU A 39 23.56 -5.61 9.97
N PRO A 40 23.84 -4.63 9.11
CA PRO A 40 24.91 -3.68 9.33
C PRO A 40 24.53 -2.70 10.45
N GLY A 41 25.53 -2.29 11.24
CA GLY A 41 25.40 -1.23 12.24
C GLY A 41 25.85 -1.66 13.62
N GLN A 42 25.84 -0.71 14.56
CA GLN A 42 26.18 -0.95 15.96
C GLN A 42 24.91 -1.33 16.73
N PHE A 43 24.94 -2.49 17.40
CA PHE A 43 23.87 -3.02 18.24
C PHE A 43 24.36 -3.07 19.68
N GLY A 44 24.38 -1.91 20.35
CA GLY A 44 24.78 -1.76 21.75
C GLY A 44 23.73 -0.99 22.54
N ALA A 45 23.66 -1.24 23.86
CA ALA A 45 22.77 -0.51 24.75
C ALA A 45 23.34 0.89 25.08
N GLY A 46 22.52 1.94 25.01
CA GLY A 46 22.87 3.27 25.52
C GLY A 46 23.79 4.15 24.65
N VAL A 47 24.02 3.81 23.37
CA VAL A 47 24.84 4.59 22.42
C VAL A 47 24.04 4.91 21.14
N ASN A 48 24.61 5.66 20.18
CA ASN A 48 24.01 5.90 18.86
C ASN A 48 23.91 4.59 18.04
N SER A 49 22.89 3.79 18.31
CA SER A 49 22.76 2.42 17.80
C SER A 49 22.14 2.37 16.40
N SER A 50 22.94 2.72 15.40
CA SER A 50 22.55 2.73 13.98
C SER A 50 21.92 1.42 13.49
N GLY A 51 22.32 0.28 14.06
CA GLY A 51 21.76 -1.03 13.73
C GLY A 51 20.29 -1.19 14.13
N TYR A 52 19.89 -0.67 15.30
CA TYR A 52 18.48 -0.73 15.73
C TYR A 52 17.59 0.13 14.84
N TRP A 53 18.06 1.27 14.37
CA TRP A 53 17.31 2.11 13.42
C TRP A 53 17.09 1.42 12.07
N VAL A 54 18.06 0.63 11.60
CA VAL A 54 17.88 -0.23 10.42
C VAL A 54 16.84 -1.31 10.70
N PHE A 55 16.94 -2.00 11.83
CA PHE A 55 15.97 -3.02 12.22
C PHE A 55 14.55 -2.44 12.30
N PHE A 56 14.35 -1.29 12.97
CA PHE A 56 13.04 -0.65 13.08
C PHE A 56 12.49 -0.20 11.73
N ALA A 57 13.33 0.33 10.86
CA ALA A 57 12.91 0.71 9.53
C ALA A 57 12.45 -0.52 8.70
N LEU A 58 13.16 -1.65 8.81
CA LEU A 58 12.76 -2.90 8.17
C LEU A 58 11.46 -3.47 8.75
N VAL A 59 11.29 -3.41 10.07
CA VAL A 59 10.06 -3.81 10.76
C VAL A 59 8.88 -2.94 10.30
N LEU A 60 9.07 -1.63 10.21
CA LEU A 60 8.07 -0.70 9.68
C LEU A 60 7.68 -1.04 8.24
N LEU A 61 8.66 -1.44 7.41
CA LEU A 61 8.41 -1.89 6.03
C LEU A 61 7.56 -3.17 6.00
N VAL A 62 7.87 -4.16 6.84
CA VAL A 62 7.07 -5.40 6.95
C VAL A 62 5.63 -5.08 7.36
N ASN A 63 5.43 -4.14 8.27
CA ASN A 63 4.09 -3.68 8.64
C ASN A 63 3.36 -3.04 7.46
N ALA A 64 4.02 -2.14 6.74
CA ALA A 64 3.45 -1.49 5.57
C ALA A 64 3.01 -2.52 4.52
N VAL A 65 3.85 -3.52 4.24
CA VAL A 65 3.50 -4.63 3.33
C VAL A 65 2.30 -5.43 3.85
N THR A 66 2.23 -5.69 5.16
CA THR A 66 1.11 -6.41 5.77
C THR A 66 -0.21 -5.65 5.65
N VAL A 67 -0.20 -4.34 5.87
CA VAL A 67 -1.37 -3.45 5.66
C VAL A 67 -1.83 -3.50 4.21
N VAL A 68 -0.88 -3.49 3.26
CA VAL A 68 -1.21 -3.58 1.83
C VAL A 68 -1.83 -4.93 1.48
N ILE A 69 -1.27 -6.05 1.98
CA ILE A 69 -1.85 -7.39 1.79
C ILE A 69 -3.27 -7.44 2.36
N ALA A 70 -3.48 -6.90 3.56
CA ALA A 70 -4.81 -6.81 4.17
C ALA A 70 -5.81 -6.04 3.29
N GLY A 71 -5.39 -4.88 2.76
CA GLY A 71 -6.19 -4.10 1.81
C GLY A 71 -6.50 -4.87 0.53
N LEU A 72 -5.53 -5.59 -0.03
CA LEU A 72 -5.71 -6.43 -1.22
C LEU A 72 -6.71 -7.55 -0.99
N VAL A 73 -6.63 -8.24 0.15
CA VAL A 73 -7.55 -9.32 0.53
C VAL A 73 -8.99 -8.81 0.65
N LEU A 74 -9.18 -7.54 1.03
CA LEU A 74 -10.51 -6.93 1.09
C LEU A 74 -11.03 -6.50 -0.27
N VAL A 75 -10.18 -5.93 -1.12
CA VAL A 75 -10.59 -5.37 -2.42
C VAL A 75 -10.74 -6.43 -3.50
N LEU A 76 -9.86 -7.44 -3.56
CA LEU A 76 -9.82 -8.42 -4.65
C LEU A 76 -11.11 -9.26 -4.76
N PRO A 77 -11.66 -9.86 -3.68
CA PRO A 77 -12.92 -10.60 -3.78
C PRO A 77 -14.06 -9.69 -4.20
N ALA A 78 -14.12 -8.46 -3.67
CA ALA A 78 -15.17 -7.52 -4.02
C ALA A 78 -15.08 -7.03 -5.48
N LEU A 79 -13.87 -6.97 -6.06
CA LEU A 79 -13.68 -6.70 -7.49
C LEU A 79 -14.12 -7.87 -8.38
N ARG A 80 -13.89 -9.11 -7.94
CA ARG A 80 -14.26 -10.34 -8.64
C ARG A 80 -15.77 -10.57 -8.57
N ASP A 81 -16.34 -10.56 -7.37
CA ASP A 81 -17.75 -10.85 -7.11
C ASP A 81 -18.66 -9.69 -7.53
N GLY A 82 -18.23 -8.44 -7.33
CA GLY A 82 -18.97 -7.23 -7.73
C GLY A 82 -19.00 -6.97 -9.24
N ALA A 83 -18.47 -7.89 -10.06
CA ALA A 83 -18.41 -7.74 -11.51
C ALA A 83 -19.67 -8.14 -12.27
N HIS A 84 -20.60 -8.87 -11.65
CA HIS A 84 -21.66 -9.56 -12.41
C HIS A 84 -23.09 -9.37 -11.92
N THR A 85 -23.33 -8.64 -10.83
CA THR A 85 -24.70 -8.39 -10.37
C THR A 85 -25.22 -7.09 -10.97
N ASP A 86 -25.59 -7.15 -12.25
CA ASP A 86 -26.28 -6.07 -12.92
C ASP A 86 -27.72 -6.01 -12.36
N GLU A 87 -27.88 -5.32 -11.23
CA GLU A 87 -29.13 -5.18 -10.47
C GLU A 87 -30.30 -4.83 -11.40
N LYS A 88 -30.06 -4.03 -12.43
CA LYS A 88 -31.05 -3.68 -13.47
C LYS A 88 -31.44 -4.86 -14.36
N ARG A 89 -30.47 -5.69 -14.74
CA ARG A 89 -30.71 -6.86 -15.58
C ARG A 89 -31.46 -7.94 -14.80
N LEU A 90 -31.09 -8.14 -13.54
CA LEU A 90 -31.78 -9.07 -12.65
C LEU A 90 -33.19 -8.59 -12.29
N ALA A 91 -33.36 -7.29 -11.98
CA ALA A 91 -34.66 -6.69 -11.73
C ALA A 91 -35.59 -6.79 -12.95
N ARG A 92 -35.06 -6.57 -14.17
CA ARG A 92 -35.82 -6.82 -15.41
C ARG A 92 -36.22 -8.29 -15.56
N HIS A 93 -35.29 -9.23 -15.34
CA HIS A 93 -35.60 -10.65 -15.41
C HIS A 93 -36.61 -11.12 -14.34
N LEU A 94 -36.63 -10.49 -13.17
CA LEU A 94 -37.62 -10.75 -12.12
C LEU A 94 -38.98 -10.11 -12.44
N ALA A 95 -39.01 -8.94 -13.07
CA ALA A 95 -40.23 -8.28 -13.52
C ALA A 95 -40.93 -9.06 -14.64
N ASP A 96 -40.16 -9.63 -15.57
CA ASP A 96 -40.68 -10.39 -16.71
C ASP A 96 -41.20 -11.80 -16.33
N ARG A 97 -40.90 -12.30 -15.12
CA ARG A 97 -41.40 -13.60 -14.64
C ARG A 97 -42.76 -13.46 -13.95
N GLY A 98 -43.82 -13.70 -14.71
CA GLY A 98 -45.23 -13.67 -14.25
C GLY A 98 -45.68 -14.76 -13.26
N GLY A 99 -44.79 -15.32 -12.44
CA GLY A 99 -45.13 -16.41 -11.51
C GLY A 99 -44.56 -16.27 -10.09
N LEU A 100 -43.86 -15.17 -9.79
CA LEU A 100 -43.34 -14.89 -8.46
C LEU A 100 -44.30 -13.94 -7.73
N SER A 101 -44.57 -14.21 -6.45
CA SER A 101 -45.30 -13.26 -5.61
C SER A 101 -44.51 -11.95 -5.50
N GLU A 102 -45.23 -10.83 -5.39
CA GLU A 102 -44.60 -9.51 -5.23
C GLU A 102 -43.71 -9.47 -3.99
N ASP A 103 -44.14 -10.08 -2.88
CA ASP A 103 -43.33 -10.23 -1.66
C ASP A 103 -42.00 -10.96 -1.91
N SER A 104 -41.99 -11.99 -2.78
CA SER A 104 -40.77 -12.72 -3.13
C SER A 104 -39.83 -11.87 -3.99
N LYS A 105 -40.39 -11.08 -4.92
CA LYS A 105 -39.60 -10.16 -5.75
C LYS A 105 -38.98 -9.05 -4.90
N GLU A 106 -39.75 -8.47 -3.98
CA GLU A 106 -39.28 -7.42 -3.06
C GLU A 106 -38.21 -7.94 -2.10
N SER A 107 -38.40 -9.14 -1.55
CA SER A 107 -37.40 -9.79 -0.68
C SER A 107 -36.08 -10.04 -1.42
N VAL A 108 -36.13 -10.54 -2.67
CA VAL A 108 -34.93 -10.77 -3.50
C VAL A 108 -34.24 -9.45 -3.83
N LEU A 109 -34.98 -8.41 -4.21
CA LEU A 109 -34.41 -7.10 -4.51
C LEU A 109 -33.79 -6.44 -3.27
N THR A 110 -34.40 -6.59 -2.10
CA THR A 110 -33.88 -6.07 -0.83
C THR A 110 -32.58 -6.77 -0.45
N ALA A 111 -32.56 -8.11 -0.48
CA ALA A 111 -31.35 -8.88 -0.23
C ALA A 111 -30.21 -8.52 -1.21
N LEU A 112 -30.54 -8.28 -2.48
CA LEU A 112 -29.55 -7.88 -3.49
C LEU A 112 -29.00 -6.48 -3.24
N ARG A 113 -29.85 -5.53 -2.83
CA ARG A 113 -29.43 -4.18 -2.45
C ARG A 113 -28.48 -4.22 -1.26
N ASP A 114 -28.78 -5.03 -0.24
CA ASP A 114 -27.93 -5.20 0.94
C ASP A 114 -26.57 -5.82 0.60
N ASP A 115 -26.54 -6.79 -0.32
CA ASP A 115 -25.28 -7.37 -0.81
C ASP A 115 -24.45 -6.34 -1.61
N VAL A 116 -25.10 -5.50 -2.42
CA VAL A 116 -24.44 -4.43 -3.19
C VAL A 116 -23.90 -3.33 -2.29
N THR A 117 -24.65 -2.89 -1.27
CA THR A 117 -24.17 -1.89 -0.30
C THR A 117 -22.99 -2.42 0.51
N SER A 118 -23.11 -3.64 1.03
CA SER A 118 -22.02 -4.34 1.74
C SER A 118 -20.75 -4.46 0.88
N ALA A 119 -20.88 -4.84 -0.39
CA ALA A 119 -19.73 -4.91 -1.30
C ALA A 119 -19.10 -3.53 -1.57
N ARG A 120 -19.91 -2.47 -1.67
CA ARG A 120 -19.41 -1.09 -1.85
C ARG A 120 -18.65 -0.62 -0.63
N ASP A 121 -19.17 -0.87 0.57
CA ASP A 121 -18.53 -0.50 1.83
C ASP A 121 -17.22 -1.27 2.02
N GLN A 122 -17.19 -2.56 1.68
CA GLN A 122 -15.97 -3.37 1.69
C GLN A 122 -14.92 -2.83 0.72
N ILE A 123 -15.31 -2.43 -0.50
CA ILE A 123 -14.39 -1.81 -1.47
C ILE A 123 -13.88 -0.46 -0.96
N ALA A 124 -14.76 0.37 -0.37
CA ALA A 124 -14.39 1.67 0.16
C ALA A 124 -13.38 1.52 1.31
N LEU A 125 -13.66 0.63 2.26
CA LEU A 125 -12.77 0.30 3.36
C LEU A 125 -11.42 -0.25 2.85
N GLY A 126 -11.47 -1.19 1.91
CA GLY A 126 -10.27 -1.75 1.30
C GLY A 126 -9.40 -0.70 0.61
N ARG A 127 -10.00 0.31 -0.06
CA ARG A 127 -9.26 1.45 -0.63
C ARG A 127 -8.62 2.33 0.43
N LEU A 128 -9.32 2.60 1.52
CA LEU A 128 -8.78 3.39 2.63
C LEU A 128 -7.57 2.67 3.25
N ILE A 129 -7.65 1.36 3.44
CA ILE A 129 -6.55 0.54 3.93
C ILE A 129 -5.38 0.54 2.95
N LEU A 130 -5.63 0.37 1.65
CA LEU A 130 -4.58 0.44 0.62
C LEU A 130 -3.92 1.82 0.54
N ALA A 131 -4.70 2.90 0.63
CA ALA A 131 -4.18 4.27 0.63
C ALA A 131 -3.32 4.55 1.88
N GLY A 132 -3.80 4.13 3.07
CA GLY A 132 -3.01 4.17 4.30
C GLY A 132 -1.73 3.35 4.20
N GLY A 133 -1.82 2.13 3.66
CA GLY A 133 -0.67 1.26 3.40
C GLY A 133 0.36 1.89 2.46
N ALA A 134 -0.08 2.59 1.41
CA ALA A 134 0.80 3.31 0.50
C ALA A 134 1.56 4.45 1.21
N VAL A 135 0.88 5.25 2.05
CA VAL A 135 1.52 6.29 2.86
C VAL A 135 2.55 5.67 3.81
N PHE A 136 2.17 4.60 4.52
CA PHE A 136 3.08 3.87 5.41
C PHE A 136 4.29 3.31 4.66
N MET A 137 4.10 2.81 3.44
CA MET A 137 5.18 2.28 2.62
C MET A 137 6.18 3.36 2.21
N VAL A 138 5.71 4.56 1.86
CA VAL A 138 6.59 5.71 1.56
C VAL A 138 7.40 6.11 2.78
N LEU A 139 6.76 6.21 3.95
CA LEU A 139 7.45 6.53 5.21
C LEU A 139 8.46 5.44 5.59
N ALA A 140 8.09 4.17 5.45
CA ALA A 140 8.98 3.04 5.68
C ALA A 140 10.18 3.08 4.73
N PHE A 141 9.96 3.36 3.45
CA PHE A 141 11.03 3.48 2.47
C PHE A 141 12.00 4.61 2.79
N ALA A 142 11.49 5.78 3.18
CA ALA A 142 12.30 6.91 3.62
C ALA A 142 13.16 6.52 4.83
N ALA A 143 12.53 5.93 5.85
CA ALA A 143 13.19 5.47 7.06
C ALA A 143 14.29 4.44 6.76
N VAL A 144 14.02 3.45 5.91
CA VAL A 144 15.01 2.43 5.52
C VAL A 144 16.18 3.10 4.80
N SER A 145 15.92 3.97 3.83
CA SER A 145 16.96 4.64 3.05
C SER A 145 17.88 5.50 3.94
N ILE A 146 17.30 6.25 4.89
CA ILE A 146 18.04 7.06 5.86
C ILE A 146 18.85 6.17 6.80
N SER A 147 18.21 5.16 7.40
CA SER A 147 18.85 4.25 8.36
C SER A 147 20.03 3.51 7.74
N PHE A 148 19.87 2.97 6.53
CA PHE A 148 20.97 2.30 5.83
C PHE A 148 22.11 3.25 5.46
N ALA A 149 21.81 4.49 5.07
CA ALA A 149 22.83 5.49 4.74
C ALA A 149 23.71 5.79 5.97
N ARG A 150 23.08 5.85 7.16
CA ARG A 150 23.77 6.08 8.42
C ARG A 150 24.46 4.84 8.99
N ALA A 151 23.88 3.65 8.81
CA ALA A 151 24.43 2.41 9.36
C ALA A 151 25.62 1.87 8.57
N ILE A 152 25.70 2.15 7.27
CA ILE A 152 26.83 1.79 6.40
C ILE A 152 27.46 3.08 5.84
N PRO A 153 28.18 3.88 6.65
CA PRO A 153 28.71 5.17 6.20
C PRO A 153 29.68 5.03 5.02
N GLN A 154 30.46 3.94 4.96
CA GLN A 154 31.37 3.63 3.84
C GLN A 154 30.68 2.92 2.65
N GLY A 155 29.37 2.69 2.75
CA GLY A 155 28.59 2.08 1.69
C GLY A 155 28.41 3.02 0.51
N GLN A 156 28.06 2.44 -0.63
CA GLN A 156 27.89 3.15 -1.90
C GLN A 156 26.48 2.90 -2.45
N MET A 157 25.45 3.39 -1.76
CA MET A 157 24.05 3.19 -2.19
C MET A 157 23.61 4.19 -3.26
N PHE A 158 24.25 5.35 -3.31
CA PHE A 158 23.86 6.45 -4.16
C PHE A 158 24.95 6.81 -5.18
N VAL A 159 24.53 7.32 -6.34
CA VAL A 159 25.38 7.98 -7.32
C VAL A 159 24.91 9.42 -7.47
N ALA A 160 25.83 10.35 -7.67
CA ALA A 160 25.47 11.71 -8.05
C ALA A 160 25.07 11.79 -9.53
N GLN A 161 24.46 12.91 -9.94
CA GLN A 161 24.00 13.13 -11.32
C GLN A 161 25.11 12.96 -12.38
N ASN A 162 26.37 13.23 -12.05
CA ASN A 162 27.53 13.02 -12.92
C ASN A 162 28.05 11.56 -12.92
N ALA A 163 27.23 10.60 -12.50
CA ALA A 163 27.54 9.18 -12.36
C ALA A 163 28.72 8.87 -11.42
N THR A 164 29.14 9.82 -10.57
CA THR A 164 30.15 9.55 -9.54
C THR A 164 29.50 8.86 -8.35
N THR A 165 30.10 7.76 -7.92
CA THR A 165 29.62 7.03 -6.74
C THR A 165 29.84 7.87 -5.49
N LYS A 166 28.78 8.01 -4.68
CA LYS A 166 28.83 8.74 -3.41
C LYS A 166 28.98 7.75 -2.27
N ILE A 167 29.85 8.10 -1.33
CA ILE A 167 29.94 7.41 -0.05
C ILE A 167 28.76 7.88 0.80
N ASN A 168 28.07 6.95 1.45
CA ASN A 168 26.84 7.27 2.19
C ASN A 168 27.06 8.32 3.30
N ALA A 169 28.26 8.39 3.89
CA ALA A 169 28.63 9.39 4.88
C ALA A 169 28.52 10.84 4.37
N ASP A 170 28.75 11.05 3.08
CA ASP A 170 28.74 12.37 2.43
C ASP A 170 27.34 12.80 1.97
N VAL A 171 26.33 11.94 2.18
CA VAL A 171 24.96 12.19 1.74
C VAL A 171 24.18 12.93 2.83
N ASN A 172 23.61 14.08 2.47
CA ASN A 172 22.76 14.85 3.38
C ASN A 172 21.38 14.20 3.52
N LEU A 173 20.72 14.40 4.67
CA LEU A 173 19.37 13.88 4.91
C LEU A 173 18.36 14.43 3.88
N ASN A 174 18.44 15.73 3.59
CA ASN A 174 17.59 16.38 2.59
C ASN A 174 17.71 15.72 1.21
N ASP A 175 18.91 15.27 0.82
CA ASP A 175 19.12 14.61 -0.47
C ASP A 175 18.42 13.24 -0.51
N VAL A 176 18.37 12.53 0.62
CA VAL A 176 17.64 11.25 0.77
C VAL A 176 16.12 11.47 0.75
N GLU A 177 15.64 12.58 1.31
CA GLU A 177 14.23 12.97 1.23
C GLU A 177 13.82 13.27 -0.22
N PHE A 178 14.58 14.09 -0.94
CA PHE A 178 14.34 14.35 -2.36
C PHE A 178 14.46 13.08 -3.20
N PHE A 179 15.43 12.21 -2.89
CA PHE A 179 15.56 10.91 -3.54
C PHE A 179 14.29 10.08 -3.35
N THR A 180 13.73 10.07 -2.13
CA THR A 180 12.49 9.37 -1.81
C THR A 180 11.29 9.92 -2.59
N VAL A 181 11.18 11.25 -2.70
CA VAL A 181 10.15 11.90 -3.52
C VAL A 181 10.29 11.48 -4.98
N ASP A 182 11.50 11.46 -5.54
CA ASP A 182 11.74 10.98 -6.90
C ASP A 182 11.36 9.50 -7.05
N GLN A 183 11.66 8.65 -6.06
CA GLN A 183 11.26 7.23 -6.09
C GLN A 183 9.74 7.06 -6.03
N MET A 184 9.07 7.86 -5.20
CA MET A 184 7.61 7.88 -5.09
C MET A 184 6.98 8.30 -6.40
N ALA A 185 7.46 9.39 -7.01
CA ALA A 185 6.98 9.87 -8.30
C ALA A 185 7.18 8.82 -9.39
N ARG A 186 8.35 8.17 -9.44
CA ARG A 186 8.63 7.07 -10.36
C ARG A 186 7.72 5.87 -10.13
N GLY A 187 7.42 5.49 -8.89
CA GLY A 187 6.46 4.42 -8.60
C GLY A 187 5.03 4.78 -9.05
N LEU A 188 4.53 5.95 -8.66
CA LEU A 188 3.17 6.40 -8.95
C LEU A 188 2.92 6.67 -10.44
N LEU A 189 3.94 7.17 -11.15
CA LEU A 189 3.88 7.54 -12.57
C LEU A 189 4.54 6.49 -13.49
N LEU A 190 4.76 5.27 -13.00
CA LEU A 190 5.28 4.13 -13.78
C LEU A 190 6.58 4.47 -14.55
N ASP A 191 7.54 5.05 -13.84
CA ASP A 191 8.85 5.52 -14.33
C ASP A 191 8.79 6.61 -15.43
N ALA A 192 7.63 7.19 -15.77
CA ALA A 192 7.54 8.31 -16.70
C ALA A 192 8.50 9.49 -16.37
N PRO A 193 8.68 9.91 -15.10
CA PRO A 193 9.65 10.95 -14.76
C PRO A 193 11.09 10.61 -15.17
N ALA A 194 11.47 9.32 -15.16
CA ALA A 194 12.79 8.90 -15.59
C ALA A 194 12.98 9.06 -17.12
N ILE A 195 11.91 8.91 -17.90
CA ILE A 195 11.94 9.07 -19.36
C ILE A 195 12.11 10.54 -19.76
N TYR A 196 11.46 11.46 -19.04
CA TYR A 196 11.50 12.91 -19.30
C TYR A 196 12.62 13.65 -18.54
N ASP A 197 13.50 12.89 -17.87
CA ASP A 197 14.54 13.41 -16.98
C ASP A 197 14.05 14.38 -15.89
N TRP A 198 12.81 14.18 -15.43
CA TRP A 198 12.23 14.92 -14.31
C TRP A 198 12.72 14.30 -13.00
N ARG A 199 13.73 14.93 -12.42
CA ARG A 199 14.31 14.58 -11.12
C ARG A 199 14.52 15.83 -10.28
N VAL A 200 14.18 15.74 -9.00
CA VAL A 200 14.44 16.80 -8.03
C VAL A 200 15.70 16.49 -7.23
N SER A 201 16.00 15.21 -7.00
CA SER A 201 17.15 14.79 -6.23
C SER A 201 18.46 14.92 -7.02
N PRO A 202 19.56 15.35 -6.35
CA PRO A 202 20.90 15.21 -6.91
C PRO A 202 21.42 13.77 -6.88
N LEU A 203 20.67 12.84 -6.30
CA LEU A 203 21.04 11.43 -6.15
C LEU A 203 20.26 10.52 -7.09
N ALA A 204 20.93 9.47 -7.55
CA ALA A 204 20.32 8.30 -8.15
C ALA A 204 20.73 7.04 -7.40
N ASN A 205 20.00 5.96 -7.61
CA ASN A 205 20.35 4.65 -7.06
C ASN A 205 21.64 4.12 -7.72
N ASN A 206 22.58 3.60 -6.94
CA ASN A 206 23.77 2.95 -7.48
C ASN A 206 23.44 1.52 -7.96
N PRO A 207 23.47 1.23 -9.27
CA PRO A 207 23.13 -0.10 -9.78
C PRO A 207 24.10 -1.20 -9.34
N LYS A 208 25.31 -0.84 -8.90
CA LYS A 208 26.30 -1.79 -8.38
C LYS A 208 25.91 -2.36 -7.01
N ASN A 209 25.05 -1.65 -6.26
CA ASN A 209 24.51 -2.15 -5.01
C ASN A 209 23.21 -2.92 -5.29
N MET A 210 23.33 -4.23 -5.52
CA MET A 210 22.19 -5.07 -5.88
C MET A 210 21.10 -5.09 -4.81
N LEU A 211 21.46 -5.11 -3.53
CA LEU A 211 20.50 -5.16 -2.43
C LEU A 211 19.64 -3.88 -2.41
N PHE A 212 20.28 -2.71 -2.43
CA PHE A 212 19.56 -1.44 -2.42
C PHE A 212 18.77 -1.23 -3.73
N THR A 213 19.31 -1.65 -4.86
CA THR A 213 18.63 -1.60 -6.16
C THR A 213 17.35 -2.43 -6.18
N ASN A 214 17.42 -3.68 -5.71
CA ASN A 214 16.24 -4.55 -5.62
C ASN A 214 15.21 -4.00 -4.64
N PHE A 215 15.66 -3.40 -3.54
CA PHE A 215 14.79 -2.73 -2.59
C PHE A 215 14.03 -1.54 -3.22
N VAL A 216 14.74 -0.66 -3.93
CA VAL A 216 14.13 0.47 -4.67
C VAL A 216 13.16 -0.03 -5.72
N PHE A 217 13.53 -1.07 -6.47
CA PHE A 217 12.66 -1.68 -7.48
C PHE A 217 11.38 -2.26 -6.87
N ALA A 218 11.49 -3.02 -5.78
CA ALA A 218 10.35 -3.59 -5.09
C ALA A 218 9.40 -2.50 -4.57
N PHE A 219 9.94 -1.45 -3.96
CA PHE A 219 9.17 -0.29 -3.52
C PHE A 219 8.38 0.35 -4.67
N ARG A 220 9.05 0.70 -5.78
CA ARG A 220 8.39 1.32 -6.94
C ARG A 220 7.31 0.42 -7.53
N THR A 221 7.60 -0.87 -7.65
CA THR A 221 6.67 -1.86 -8.20
C THR A 221 5.41 -1.99 -7.34
N LEU A 222 5.57 -2.13 -6.03
CA LEU A 222 4.44 -2.22 -5.09
C LEU A 222 3.62 -0.93 -5.08
N LEU A 223 4.29 0.24 -5.05
CA LEU A 223 3.62 1.53 -5.07
C LEU A 223 2.84 1.76 -6.37
N GLY A 224 3.45 1.46 -7.52
CA GLY A 224 2.79 1.54 -8.82
C GLY A 224 1.60 0.59 -8.95
N ALA A 225 1.75 -0.65 -8.48
CA ALA A 225 0.65 -1.62 -8.45
C ALA A 225 -0.53 -1.13 -7.58
N MET A 226 -0.25 -0.56 -6.40
CA MET A 226 -1.27 0.03 -5.55
C MET A 226 -1.97 1.21 -6.22
N ALA A 227 -1.20 2.12 -6.85
CA ALA A 227 -1.77 3.26 -7.56
C ALA A 227 -2.69 2.82 -8.70
N LEU A 228 -2.27 1.82 -9.49
CA LEU A 228 -3.08 1.23 -10.56
C LEU A 228 -4.35 0.58 -10.02
N LEU A 229 -4.28 -0.15 -8.91
CA LEU A 229 -5.46 -0.77 -8.29
C LEU A 229 -6.44 0.29 -7.76
N LEU A 230 -5.94 1.32 -7.07
CA LEU A 230 -6.76 2.44 -6.61
C LEU A 230 -7.41 3.18 -7.78
N LEU A 231 -6.68 3.42 -8.86
CA LEU A 231 -7.20 4.06 -10.06
C LEU A 231 -8.26 3.18 -10.76
N ALA A 232 -7.97 1.90 -10.97
CA ALA A 232 -8.89 0.96 -11.61
C ALA A 232 -10.21 0.85 -10.83
N THR A 233 -10.11 0.75 -9.50
CA THR A 233 -11.30 0.73 -8.64
C THR A 233 -12.05 2.08 -8.67
N ALA A 234 -11.35 3.22 -8.71
CA ALA A 234 -11.95 4.55 -8.78
C ALA A 234 -12.68 4.81 -10.12
N VAL A 235 -12.07 4.47 -11.25
CA VAL A 235 -12.65 4.61 -12.59
C VAL A 235 -13.92 3.75 -12.71
N ARG A 236 -13.87 2.51 -12.21
CA ARG A 236 -15.03 1.61 -12.22
C ARG A 236 -16.24 2.21 -11.49
N ARG A 237 -16.03 2.91 -10.36
CA ARG A 237 -17.11 3.59 -9.62
C ARG A 237 -17.79 4.69 -10.45
N ARG A 238 -17.04 5.42 -11.28
CA ARG A 238 -17.59 6.51 -12.12
C ARG A 238 -18.47 5.97 -13.24
N LEU A 239 -18.06 4.87 -13.88
CA LEU A 239 -18.83 4.24 -14.95
C LEU A 239 -20.14 3.61 -14.46
N SER A 240 -20.24 3.27 -13.17
CA SER A 240 -21.43 2.66 -12.58
C SER A 240 -22.42 3.65 -11.96
N LYS A 241 -22.19 4.98 -12.02
CA LYS A 241 -23.19 5.95 -11.55
C LYS A 241 -24.44 5.85 -12.45
N PRO A 242 -25.64 5.64 -11.88
CA PRO A 242 -26.86 5.64 -12.68
C PRO A 242 -27.03 7.02 -13.32
N ALA A 243 -27.34 7.05 -14.61
CA ALA A 243 -27.88 8.26 -15.25
C ALA A 243 -29.06 8.74 -14.40
N GLU A 244 -28.96 9.98 -13.94
CA GLU A 244 -30.00 10.66 -13.17
C GLU A 244 -31.32 10.54 -13.95
N PRO A 245 -32.43 10.14 -13.31
CA PRO A 245 -33.70 10.06 -14.01
C PRO A 245 -34.02 11.48 -14.49
N ARG A 246 -34.00 11.69 -15.81
CA ARG A 246 -34.51 12.91 -16.42
C ARG A 246 -35.92 13.10 -15.88
N ALA A 247 -36.12 14.18 -15.13
CA ALA A 247 -37.43 14.56 -14.63
C ALA A 247 -38.41 14.48 -15.80
N SER A 248 -39.39 13.60 -15.69
CA SER A 248 -40.49 13.52 -16.63
C SER A 248 -41.18 14.89 -16.66
N PRO A 249 -41.38 15.52 -17.84
CA PRO A 249 -42.07 16.79 -17.91
C PRO A 249 -43.45 16.64 -17.27
N SER A 250 -43.79 17.59 -16.40
CA SER A 250 -45.11 17.63 -15.76
C SER A 250 -46.19 17.67 -16.83
N PRO A 251 -47.24 16.85 -16.74
CA PRO A 251 -48.41 17.02 -17.61
C PRO A 251 -49.10 18.34 -17.24
N GLU A 252 -49.20 19.24 -18.21
CA GLU A 252 -50.14 20.38 -18.18
C GLU A 252 -51.56 19.91 -18.51
#